data_AF-A0A7C6F7P7-F1
#
_entry.id   AF-A0A7C6F7P7-F1
#
_cell.length_a   1.000
_cell.length_b   1.000
_cell.length_c   1.000
_cell.angle_alpha   90.00
_cell.angle_beta   90.00
_cell.angle_gamma   90.00
#
_symmetry.space_group_name_H-M   'P 1'
#
loop_
_entity.id
_entity.type
_entity.pdbx_description
1 polymer ?
#
loop_
_entity_poly.entity_id
_entity_poly.type
_entity_poly.pdbx_seq_one_letter_code
_entity_poly.pdbx_strand_id
1 'polypeptide(L)'
;MAQSISSISTEISRQIGILINRRGNIEYVIIGDKNRIEIPKLSTERVGRARFRGLRFIHTHLNNELLTKEDLTDLSLLQLDMVGCLTDIKGGESGLIHIGYLIPEIKRQKAWAFIGPLDLKKLNIDFIEFITELENEFVRERGRLYVIKDKTEKAVLVCVMPPNSKKLPEESIFEMKELCYSAGIMVLDTVIQRPKELHPTFLIGKGKMEEVIMKCQQLGADLIVFDEGLTPGQINNISSITELNVIDRNQLILDIFAQRARTNEAKIQVELAQLRYILPRLASIKRAFSRITGRIGTRGPGETKLEVDKRRIRERIALLERRLEEIEEVRDRKRERRKATNIPVVSIVGYTNSGKSTLLNLLTKSNVEVQDMAFSTLNPTTRLIKYPERKKIILTDTVGFIKNLPDVLLKAFIATLEELRDAHLLIHLVDISSADFEDKIKAVDEILNFLDLQNKERLIVFNKIDKIDRSFIKNIELRYNAVSISCLKKIGIERLIEHIEDRLNIGSVD
;
A
#
# COMPACT_ATOMS: atom_id res chain seq x y z
N MET A 1 -13.58 -38.52 -24.17
CA MET A 1 -13.28 -37.07 -24.18
C MET A 1 -11.91 -36.78 -24.78
N ALA A 2 -10.79 -37.23 -24.18
CA ALA A 2 -9.44 -37.00 -24.70
C ALA A 2 -9.27 -37.46 -26.17
N GLN A 3 -9.74 -38.67 -26.50
CA GLN A 3 -9.75 -39.18 -27.88
C GLN A 3 -10.55 -38.30 -28.85
N SER A 4 -11.72 -37.83 -28.43
CA SER A 4 -12.58 -36.96 -29.23
C SER A 4 -11.90 -35.61 -29.52
N ILE A 5 -11.26 -35.02 -28.51
CA ILE A 5 -10.55 -33.74 -28.65
C ILE A 5 -9.34 -33.89 -29.55
N SER A 6 -8.57 -34.97 -29.40
CA SER A 6 -7.43 -35.27 -30.29
C SER A 6 -7.89 -35.46 -31.74
N SER A 7 -8.93 -36.25 -31.97
CA SER A 7 -9.47 -36.50 -33.32
C SER A 7 -9.93 -35.21 -33.99
N ILE A 8 -10.69 -34.37 -33.27
CA ILE A 8 -11.19 -33.09 -33.82
C ILE A 8 -10.01 -32.14 -34.06
N SER A 9 -9.04 -32.07 -33.15
CA SER A 9 -7.85 -31.22 -33.28
C SER A 9 -7.03 -31.57 -34.53
N THR A 10 -6.87 -32.86 -34.80
CA THR A 10 -6.19 -33.38 -36.02
C THR A 10 -7.00 -33.05 -37.28
N GLU A 11 -8.32 -33.24 -37.26
CA GLU A 11 -9.21 -32.93 -38.38
C GLU A 11 -9.16 -31.44 -38.77
N ILE A 12 -9.22 -30.55 -37.77
CA ILE A 12 -9.23 -29.10 -38.01
C ILE A 12 -7.83 -28.50 -38.14
N SER A 13 -6.76 -29.28 -37.91
CA SER A 13 -5.37 -28.82 -37.89
C SER A 13 -5.12 -27.62 -36.95
N ARG A 14 -5.82 -27.57 -35.80
CA ARG A 14 -5.68 -26.53 -34.76
C ARG A 14 -5.66 -27.16 -33.37
N GLN A 15 -4.94 -26.54 -32.43
CA GLN A 15 -4.95 -26.99 -31.05
C GLN A 15 -6.32 -26.76 -30.40
N ILE A 16 -6.77 -27.71 -29.59
CA ILE A 16 -8.02 -27.60 -28.82
C ILE A 16 -7.68 -27.78 -27.35
N GLY A 17 -8.15 -26.84 -26.54
CA GLY A 17 -8.00 -26.84 -25.10
C GLY A 17 -9.35 -26.84 -24.41
N ILE A 18 -9.39 -27.46 -23.23
CA ILE A 18 -10.56 -27.55 -22.39
C ILE A 18 -10.18 -27.21 -20.96
N LEU A 19 -10.99 -26.38 -20.31
CA LEU A 19 -10.91 -26.15 -18.89
C LEU A 19 -12.01 -26.93 -18.21
N ILE A 20 -11.62 -27.80 -17.28
CA ILE A 20 -12.53 -28.65 -16.54
C ILE A 20 -12.42 -28.27 -15.06
N ASN A 21 -13.54 -28.17 -14.35
CA ASN A 21 -13.53 -27.94 -12.91
C ASN A 21 -13.40 -29.24 -12.11
N ARG A 22 -13.21 -29.15 -10.79
CA ARG A 22 -13.07 -30.32 -9.88
C ARG A 22 -14.26 -31.29 -9.91
N ARG A 23 -15.45 -30.84 -10.35
CA ARG A 23 -16.64 -31.71 -10.50
C ARG A 23 -16.64 -32.48 -11.83
N GLY A 24 -15.67 -32.25 -12.70
CA GLY A 24 -15.59 -32.86 -14.02
C GLY A 24 -16.34 -32.12 -15.12
N ASN A 25 -16.94 -30.95 -14.83
CA ASN A 25 -17.67 -30.18 -15.82
C ASN A 25 -16.72 -29.32 -16.66
N ILE A 26 -16.95 -29.27 -17.97
CA ILE A 26 -16.22 -28.38 -18.88
C ILE A 26 -16.74 -26.95 -18.69
N GLU A 27 -15.88 -26.03 -18.28
CA GLU A 27 -16.21 -24.61 -18.16
C GLU A 27 -15.93 -23.86 -19.46
N TYR A 28 -14.84 -24.22 -20.15
CA TYR A 28 -14.47 -23.61 -21.42
C TYR A 28 -13.95 -24.65 -22.41
N VAL A 29 -14.28 -24.42 -23.68
CA VAL A 29 -13.63 -25.05 -24.83
C VAL A 29 -12.95 -23.94 -25.62
N ILE A 30 -11.67 -24.11 -25.91
CA ILE A 30 -10.78 -23.11 -26.48
C ILE A 30 -10.21 -23.70 -27.76
N ILE A 31 -10.24 -22.95 -28.85
CA ILE A 31 -9.67 -23.35 -30.13
C ILE A 31 -8.51 -22.40 -30.40
N GLY A 32 -7.29 -22.92 -30.30
CA GLY A 32 -6.05 -22.19 -30.59
C GLY A 32 -5.72 -22.19 -32.07
N ASP A 33 -4.52 -21.77 -32.41
CA ASP A 33 -3.93 -21.96 -33.74
C ASP A 33 -3.07 -23.23 -33.74
N LYS A 34 -2.27 -23.44 -34.79
CA LYS A 34 -1.44 -24.66 -34.91
C LYS A 34 -0.37 -24.77 -33.80
N ASN A 35 0.10 -23.63 -33.31
CA ASN A 35 1.27 -23.54 -32.41
C ASN A 35 0.96 -22.96 -31.03
N ARG A 36 -0.23 -22.40 -30.81
CA ARG A 36 -0.52 -21.67 -29.57
C ARG A 36 -2.00 -21.72 -29.23
N ILE A 37 -2.28 -21.78 -27.94
CA ILE A 37 -3.61 -21.68 -27.38
C ILE A 37 -3.64 -20.57 -26.33
N GLU A 38 -4.57 -19.63 -26.46
CA GLU A 38 -4.71 -18.55 -25.49
C GLU A 38 -5.87 -18.85 -24.54
N ILE A 39 -5.56 -18.99 -23.25
CA ILE A 39 -6.57 -19.21 -22.22
C ILE A 39 -7.35 -17.90 -21.99
N PRO A 40 -8.68 -17.90 -22.12
CA PRO A 40 -9.49 -16.72 -21.89
C PRO A 40 -9.42 -16.30 -20.41
N LYS A 41 -9.78 -15.05 -20.11
CA LYS A 41 -9.84 -14.56 -18.74
C LYS A 41 -10.91 -15.33 -17.95
N LEU A 42 -10.48 -16.05 -16.92
CA LEU A 42 -11.33 -16.92 -16.11
C LEU A 42 -12.05 -16.10 -15.05
N SER A 43 -13.37 -16.25 -14.96
CA SER A 43 -14.26 -15.42 -14.13
C SER A 43 -14.42 -15.90 -12.68
N THR A 44 -13.82 -17.04 -12.32
CA THR A 44 -13.98 -17.62 -10.98
C THR A 44 -13.21 -16.83 -9.92
N GLU A 45 -13.93 -16.41 -8.87
CA GLU A 45 -13.38 -15.74 -7.70
C GLU A 45 -12.27 -16.59 -7.06
N ARG A 46 -11.21 -15.94 -6.59
CA ARG A 46 -10.17 -16.56 -5.77
C ARG A 46 -10.81 -17.29 -4.58
N VAL A 47 -10.77 -18.62 -4.56
CA VAL A 47 -11.14 -19.41 -3.39
C VAL A 47 -9.93 -19.49 -2.44
N GLY A 48 -9.57 -18.37 -1.81
CA GLY A 48 -8.65 -18.31 -0.67
C GLY A 48 -7.14 -18.48 -0.97
N ARG A 49 -6.32 -18.02 -0.01
CA ARG A 49 -4.85 -17.84 -0.09
C ARG A 49 -4.01 -19.14 -0.22
N ALA A 50 -4.63 -20.32 -0.24
CA ALA A 50 -3.94 -21.61 -0.16
C ALA A 50 -4.53 -22.72 -1.04
N ARG A 51 -5.46 -22.39 -1.95
CA ARG A 51 -6.09 -23.37 -2.84
C ARG A 51 -5.81 -23.03 -4.29
N PHE A 52 -5.59 -24.07 -5.09
CA PHE A 52 -5.52 -23.93 -6.53
C PHE A 52 -6.89 -23.47 -7.09
N ARG A 53 -6.94 -22.98 -8.32
CA ARG A 53 -8.12 -22.33 -8.91
C ARG A 53 -9.34 -23.25 -9.06
N GLY A 54 -9.16 -24.56 -8.88
CA GLY A 54 -10.19 -25.56 -9.07
C GLY A 54 -10.40 -25.95 -10.52
N LEU A 55 -9.46 -25.56 -11.39
CA LEU A 55 -9.53 -25.74 -12.83
C LEU A 55 -8.31 -26.50 -13.33
N ARG A 56 -8.56 -27.56 -14.11
CA ARG A 56 -7.56 -28.28 -14.87
C ARG A 56 -7.66 -27.89 -16.33
N PHE A 57 -6.52 -27.58 -16.94
CA PHE A 57 -6.45 -27.30 -18.37
C PHE A 57 -5.89 -28.52 -19.09
N ILE A 58 -6.62 -29.02 -20.09
CA ILE A 58 -6.16 -30.11 -20.96
C ILE A 58 -6.21 -29.61 -22.39
N HIS A 59 -5.11 -29.74 -23.13
CA HIS A 59 -5.02 -29.28 -24.52
C HIS A 59 -4.25 -30.25 -25.41
N THR A 60 -4.39 -30.11 -26.72
CA THR A 60 -3.71 -30.95 -27.72
C THR A 60 -2.49 -30.25 -28.31
N HIS A 61 -1.41 -31.00 -28.54
CA HIS A 61 -0.25 -30.55 -29.31
C HIS A 61 -0.16 -31.32 -30.63
N LEU A 62 -0.13 -30.58 -31.75
CA LEU A 62 -0.09 -31.16 -33.09
C LEU A 62 1.33 -31.59 -33.53
N ASN A 63 2.37 -31.05 -32.88
CA ASN A 63 3.77 -31.34 -33.21
C ASN A 63 4.38 -32.48 -32.36
N ASN A 64 3.55 -33.19 -31.58
CA ASN A 64 3.99 -34.19 -30.59
C ASN A 64 5.05 -33.66 -29.60
N GLU A 65 5.01 -32.36 -29.31
CA GLU A 65 5.83 -31.73 -28.29
C GLU A 65 5.21 -31.94 -26.91
N LEU A 66 6.06 -32.07 -25.89
CA LEU A 66 5.64 -32.13 -24.49
C LEU A 66 5.18 -30.74 -24.02
N LEU A 67 5.02 -30.56 -22.70
CA LEU A 67 4.59 -29.27 -22.14
C LEU A 67 5.66 -28.21 -22.41
N THR A 68 5.25 -27.10 -23.00
CA THR A 68 6.10 -25.97 -23.35
C THR A 68 6.32 -25.07 -22.12
N LYS A 69 7.27 -24.14 -22.24
CA LYS A 69 7.46 -23.11 -21.21
C LYS A 69 6.23 -22.18 -21.09
N GLU A 70 5.50 -21.95 -22.18
CA GLU A 70 4.25 -21.18 -22.15
C GLU A 70 3.20 -21.88 -21.29
N ASP A 71 3.00 -23.19 -21.47
CA ASP A 71 2.04 -23.99 -20.70
C ASP A 71 2.33 -23.97 -19.18
N LEU A 72 3.62 -24.01 -18.83
CA LEU A 72 4.08 -23.94 -17.44
C LEU A 72 3.94 -22.53 -16.85
N THR A 73 4.12 -21.51 -17.69
CA THR A 73 3.89 -20.12 -17.32
C THR A 73 2.40 -19.89 -17.05
N ASP A 74 1.53 -20.43 -17.90
CA ASP A 74 0.08 -20.37 -17.71
C ASP A 74 -0.39 -21.16 -16.49
N LEU A 75 0.15 -22.36 -16.25
CA LEU A 75 -0.07 -23.14 -15.02
C LEU A 75 0.19 -22.30 -13.77
N SER A 76 1.33 -21.59 -13.75
CA SER A 76 1.74 -20.75 -12.62
C SER A 76 0.91 -19.46 -12.51
N LEU A 77 0.76 -18.70 -13.61
CA LEU A 77 0.09 -17.41 -13.61
C LEU A 77 -1.40 -17.53 -13.28
N LEU A 78 -2.04 -18.58 -13.80
CA LEU A 78 -3.47 -18.82 -13.62
C LEU A 78 -3.77 -19.72 -12.41
N GLN A 79 -2.75 -20.22 -11.71
CA GLN A 79 -2.88 -21.13 -10.56
C GLN A 79 -3.79 -22.33 -10.85
N LEU A 80 -3.64 -22.92 -12.03
CA LEU A 80 -4.41 -24.09 -12.42
C LEU A 80 -4.06 -25.26 -11.50
N ASP A 81 -5.02 -26.13 -11.23
CA ASP A 81 -4.82 -27.36 -10.47
C ASP A 81 -3.79 -28.25 -11.20
N MET A 82 -3.84 -28.25 -12.54
CA MET A 82 -2.91 -28.96 -13.42
C MET A 82 -3.03 -28.42 -14.86
N VAL A 83 -1.97 -28.63 -15.66
CA VAL A 83 -2.01 -28.53 -17.13
C VAL A 83 -1.63 -29.88 -17.73
N GLY A 84 -2.41 -30.40 -18.67
CA GLY A 84 -2.17 -31.67 -19.34
C GLY A 84 -2.15 -31.52 -20.85
N CYS A 85 -1.04 -31.89 -21.49
CA CYS A 85 -0.92 -31.93 -22.94
C CYS A 85 -1.20 -33.35 -23.45
N LEU A 86 -2.04 -33.44 -24.49
CA LEU A 86 -2.34 -34.64 -25.26
C LEU A 86 -1.55 -34.63 -26.56
N THR A 87 -0.77 -35.69 -26.82
CA THR A 87 -0.07 -35.91 -28.08
C THR A 87 -0.56 -37.18 -28.77
N ASP A 88 -0.61 -37.15 -30.10
CA ASP A 88 -1.17 -38.24 -30.89
C ASP A 88 -0.08 -39.18 -31.41
N ILE A 89 -0.29 -40.49 -31.24
CA ILE A 89 0.58 -41.50 -31.86
C ILE A 89 -0.06 -41.87 -33.18
N LYS A 90 0.63 -41.56 -34.28
CA LYS A 90 0.24 -41.99 -35.64
C LYS A 90 -0.07 -43.50 -35.62
N GLY A 91 -1.31 -43.87 -35.95
CA GLY A 91 -1.68 -45.28 -36.15
C GLY A 91 -2.86 -45.82 -35.33
N GLY A 92 -3.59 -44.99 -34.56
CA GLY A 92 -4.87 -45.41 -33.95
C GLY A 92 -4.74 -46.16 -32.62
N GLU A 93 -3.57 -46.17 -32.00
CA GLU A 93 -3.40 -46.63 -30.61
C GLU A 93 -3.10 -45.45 -29.67
N SER A 94 -3.43 -45.64 -28.39
CA SER A 94 -3.67 -44.63 -27.36
C SER A 94 -2.73 -43.42 -27.36
N GLY A 95 -3.29 -42.21 -27.41
CA GLY A 95 -2.53 -40.96 -27.25
C GLY A 95 -1.80 -40.88 -25.90
N LEU A 96 -0.69 -40.16 -25.88
CA LEU A 96 0.09 -39.91 -24.66
C LEU A 96 -0.43 -38.65 -23.96
N ILE A 97 -0.36 -38.66 -22.64
CA ILE A 97 -0.61 -37.48 -21.82
C ILE A 97 0.63 -37.11 -21.01
N HIS A 98 0.97 -35.82 -21.02
CA HIS A 98 2.01 -35.24 -20.20
C HIS A 98 1.42 -34.13 -19.34
N ILE A 99 1.53 -34.29 -18.02
CA ILE A 99 0.87 -33.44 -17.02
C ILE A 99 1.94 -32.64 -16.29
N GLY A 100 1.68 -31.35 -16.10
CA GLY A 100 2.42 -30.44 -15.23
C GLY A 100 1.54 -29.99 -14.07
N TYR A 101 2.12 -29.94 -12.87
CA TYR A 101 1.48 -29.43 -11.66
C TYR A 101 2.50 -28.67 -10.82
N LEU A 102 2.00 -27.75 -9.99
CA LEU A 102 2.85 -26.91 -9.13
C LEU A 102 3.31 -27.69 -7.89
N ILE A 103 4.55 -27.44 -7.45
CA ILE A 103 5.10 -27.98 -6.20
C ILE A 103 5.72 -26.86 -5.35
N PRO A 104 5.78 -27.01 -4.02
CA PRO A 104 6.48 -26.06 -3.15
C PRO A 104 8.00 -26.02 -3.42
N GLU A 105 8.58 -24.84 -3.66
CA GLU A 105 9.99 -24.67 -4.10
C GLU A 105 11.07 -24.92 -3.03
N ILE A 106 10.74 -25.39 -1.83
CA ILE A 106 11.73 -25.52 -0.75
C ILE A 106 12.58 -26.80 -0.90
N LYS A 107 12.07 -27.85 -1.56
CA LYS A 107 12.77 -29.15 -1.65
C LYS A 107 13.55 -29.39 -2.94
N ARG A 108 13.23 -28.71 -4.04
CA ARG A 108 13.87 -28.89 -5.36
C ARG A 108 13.84 -27.54 -6.09
N GLN A 109 14.92 -27.16 -6.77
CA GLN A 109 15.11 -25.88 -7.48
C GLN A 109 14.14 -25.63 -8.68
N LYS A 110 12.91 -26.17 -8.65
CA LYS A 110 11.90 -26.07 -9.72
C LYS A 110 10.50 -25.92 -9.10
N ALA A 111 9.71 -24.95 -9.59
CA ALA A 111 8.33 -24.64 -9.14
C ALA A 111 7.24 -25.63 -9.59
N TRP A 112 7.58 -26.60 -10.43
CA TRP A 112 6.62 -27.54 -11.00
C TRP A 112 7.24 -28.94 -11.13
N ALA A 113 6.37 -29.93 -11.12
CA ALA A 113 6.69 -31.32 -11.38
C ALA A 113 5.79 -31.87 -12.49
N PHE A 114 6.16 -33.05 -12.99
CA PHE A 114 5.51 -33.66 -14.14
C PHE A 114 5.02 -35.07 -13.83
N ILE A 115 3.96 -35.49 -14.53
CA ILE A 115 3.52 -36.88 -14.62
C ILE A 115 3.48 -37.26 -16.10
N GLY A 116 4.13 -38.38 -16.44
CA GLY A 116 4.25 -38.85 -17.81
C GLY A 116 5.53 -38.36 -18.52
N PRO A 117 5.61 -38.51 -19.85
CA PRO A 117 4.53 -38.93 -20.75
C PRO A 117 4.10 -40.38 -20.52
N LEU A 118 2.79 -40.61 -20.48
CA LEU A 118 2.21 -41.93 -20.25
C LEU A 118 0.99 -42.17 -21.16
N ASP A 119 0.71 -43.43 -21.45
CA ASP A 119 -0.50 -43.84 -22.17
C ASP A 119 -1.72 -43.43 -21.34
N LEU A 120 -2.68 -42.73 -21.96
CA LEU A 120 -3.95 -42.35 -21.34
C LEU A 120 -4.65 -43.49 -20.59
N LYS A 121 -4.53 -44.75 -21.06
CA LYS A 121 -5.12 -45.92 -20.40
C LYS A 121 -4.43 -46.29 -19.08
N LYS A 122 -3.17 -45.86 -18.90
CA LYS A 122 -2.37 -46.11 -17.70
C LYS A 122 -2.47 -44.98 -16.67
N LEU A 123 -3.19 -43.89 -16.98
CA LEU A 123 -3.42 -42.80 -16.05
C LEU A 123 -4.45 -43.23 -14.99
N ASN A 124 -3.97 -43.72 -13.85
CA ASN A 124 -4.80 -44.08 -12.69
C ASN A 124 -4.48 -43.13 -11.53
N ILE A 125 -5.09 -41.94 -11.54
CA ILE A 125 -4.91 -40.92 -10.51
C ILE A 125 -6.30 -40.48 -10.03
N ASP A 126 -6.56 -40.59 -8.72
CA ASP A 126 -7.66 -39.88 -8.11
C ASP A 126 -7.29 -38.40 -8.04
N PHE A 127 -7.84 -37.62 -8.98
CA PHE A 127 -7.52 -36.21 -9.12
C PHE A 127 -7.91 -35.38 -7.89
N ILE A 128 -9.03 -35.72 -7.22
CA ILE A 128 -9.51 -34.96 -6.08
C ILE A 128 -8.57 -35.20 -4.89
N GLU A 129 -8.21 -36.46 -4.65
CA GLU A 129 -7.25 -36.82 -3.61
C GLU A 129 -5.88 -36.18 -3.88
N PHE A 130 -5.35 -36.32 -5.09
CA PHE A 130 -4.06 -35.75 -5.51
C PHE A 130 -3.95 -34.24 -5.28
N ILE A 131 -4.95 -33.47 -5.72
CA ILE A 131 -4.96 -32.01 -5.52
C ILE A 131 -5.12 -31.65 -4.04
N THR A 132 -5.92 -32.41 -3.29
CA THR A 132 -6.10 -32.20 -1.84
C THR A 132 -4.78 -32.46 -1.10
N GLU A 133 -4.03 -33.49 -1.46
CA GLU A 133 -2.71 -33.78 -0.90
C GLU A 133 -1.69 -32.69 -1.20
N LEU A 134 -1.66 -32.20 -2.45
CA LEU A 134 -0.81 -31.08 -2.85
C LEU A 134 -1.18 -29.80 -2.10
N GLU A 135 -2.45 -29.44 -2.02
CA GLU A 135 -2.91 -28.28 -1.22
C GLU A 135 -2.47 -28.42 0.24
N ASN A 136 -2.61 -29.62 0.82
CA ASN A 136 -2.15 -29.91 2.18
C ASN A 136 -0.62 -29.84 2.31
N GLU A 137 0.15 -30.18 1.28
CA GLU A 137 1.60 -30.02 1.27
C GLU A 137 1.99 -28.53 1.19
N PHE A 138 1.35 -27.75 0.32
CA PHE A 138 1.50 -26.30 0.25
C PHE A 138 1.15 -25.63 1.60
N VAL A 139 0.09 -26.08 2.27
CA VAL A 139 -0.30 -25.61 3.60
C VAL A 139 0.72 -26.03 4.66
N ARG A 140 1.24 -27.27 4.62
CA ARG A 140 2.23 -27.77 5.59
C ARG A 140 3.59 -27.08 5.46
N GLU A 141 4.08 -26.86 4.24
CA GLU A 141 5.35 -26.18 4.01
C GLU A 141 5.26 -24.67 4.28
N ARG A 142 4.14 -24.02 3.91
CA ARG A 142 3.87 -22.62 4.29
C ARG A 142 3.57 -22.48 5.79
N GLY A 143 3.04 -23.52 6.43
CA GLY A 143 2.62 -23.54 7.84
C GLY A 143 3.75 -23.38 8.85
N ARG A 144 5.02 -23.66 8.49
CA ARG A 144 6.17 -23.33 9.38
C ARG A 144 6.43 -21.83 9.51
N LEU A 145 5.82 -20.99 8.68
CA LEU A 145 5.87 -19.52 8.77
C LEU A 145 4.59 -18.90 9.34
N TYR A 146 3.56 -19.69 9.70
CA TYR A 146 2.25 -19.16 10.10
C TYR A 146 1.69 -19.83 11.35
N VAL A 147 2.19 -19.41 12.51
CA VAL A 147 1.33 -19.22 13.70
C VAL A 147 1.41 -17.75 14.09
N ILE A 148 0.74 -16.91 13.30
CA ILE A 148 0.24 -15.62 13.79
C ILE A 148 -1.19 -15.54 13.31
N LYS A 149 -2.13 -15.77 14.24
CA LYS A 149 -3.49 -15.26 14.13
C LYS A 149 -3.35 -13.74 13.99
N ASP A 150 -3.58 -13.20 12.81
CA ASP A 150 -4.32 -11.93 12.61
C ASP A 150 -4.48 -11.59 11.13
N LYS A 151 -5.54 -10.82 10.83
CA LYS A 151 -6.00 -10.33 9.52
C LYS A 151 -5.02 -9.34 8.84
N THR A 152 -3.71 -9.48 9.00
CA THR A 152 -2.75 -8.56 8.35
C THR A 152 -2.63 -8.89 6.87
N GLU A 153 -2.84 -7.89 6.01
CA GLU A 153 -2.59 -8.01 4.57
C GLU A 153 -1.10 -8.07 4.30
N LYS A 154 -0.67 -8.90 3.35
CA LYS A 154 0.74 -9.09 3.04
C LYS A 154 1.12 -8.41 1.74
N ALA A 155 2.20 -7.64 1.74
CA ALA A 155 2.62 -6.86 0.61
C ALA A 155 4.03 -7.18 0.13
N VAL A 156 4.26 -7.02 -1.17
CA VAL A 156 5.60 -6.75 -1.70
C VAL A 156 5.71 -5.27 -1.97
N LEU A 157 6.76 -4.65 -1.40
CA LEU A 157 7.06 -3.24 -1.59
C LEU A 157 7.92 -3.05 -2.85
N VAL A 158 7.53 -2.13 -3.72
CA VAL A 158 8.27 -1.73 -4.92
C VAL A 158 8.77 -0.31 -4.74
N CYS A 159 10.08 -0.17 -4.54
CA CYS A 159 10.75 1.13 -4.41
C CYS A 159 11.41 1.49 -5.73
N VAL A 160 10.98 2.61 -6.32
CA VAL A 160 11.52 3.12 -7.58
C VAL A 160 12.36 4.35 -7.29
N MET A 161 13.66 4.26 -7.53
CA MET A 161 14.61 5.33 -7.26
C MET A 161 14.86 6.12 -8.55
N PRO A 162 14.47 7.40 -8.64
CA PRO A 162 14.72 8.21 -9.82
C PRO A 162 16.23 8.32 -10.15
N PRO A 163 16.61 8.49 -11.42
CA PRO A 163 18.00 8.45 -11.87
C PRO A 163 18.94 9.47 -11.18
N ASN A 164 18.38 10.59 -10.74
CA ASN A 164 19.10 11.71 -10.11
C ASN A 164 18.84 11.84 -8.60
N SER A 165 18.25 10.82 -7.96
CA SER A 165 17.95 10.92 -6.53
C SER A 165 19.24 10.79 -5.72
N LYS A 166 19.59 11.82 -4.95
CA LYS A 166 20.63 11.76 -3.91
C LYS A 166 20.18 11.02 -2.65
N LYS A 167 18.94 10.52 -2.62
CA LYS A 167 18.35 9.87 -1.44
C LYS A 167 19.05 8.54 -1.17
N LEU A 168 19.36 8.30 0.10
CA LEU A 168 19.77 6.97 0.55
C LEU A 168 18.56 6.03 0.40
N PRO A 169 18.68 4.92 -0.34
CA PRO A 169 17.57 4.00 -0.55
C PRO A 169 16.97 3.47 0.76
N GLU A 170 17.82 3.29 1.76
CA GLU A 170 17.48 2.72 3.05
C GLU A 170 16.49 3.58 3.83
N GLU A 171 16.62 4.91 3.80
CA GLU A 171 15.72 5.81 4.52
C GLU A 171 14.31 5.83 3.92
N SER A 172 14.19 5.89 2.58
CA SER A 172 12.88 5.82 1.92
C SER A 172 12.21 4.46 2.12
N ILE A 173 12.98 3.37 2.05
CA ILE A 173 12.46 2.02 2.31
C ILE A 173 12.00 1.90 3.76
N PHE A 174 12.75 2.46 4.70
CA PHE A 174 12.39 2.46 6.11
C PHE A 174 11.09 3.25 6.34
N GLU A 175 10.99 4.48 5.84
CA GLU A 175 9.77 5.29 5.91
C GLU A 175 8.56 4.53 5.32
N MET A 176 8.74 3.91 4.15
CA MET A 176 7.66 3.20 3.49
C MET A 176 7.24 1.92 4.22
N LYS A 177 8.19 1.22 4.86
CA LYS A 177 7.89 0.10 5.76
C LYS A 177 7.13 0.57 7.00
N GLU A 178 7.48 1.71 7.58
CA GLU A 178 6.72 2.30 8.69
C GLU A 178 5.29 2.65 8.29
N LEU A 179 5.07 3.16 7.08
CA LEU A 179 3.72 3.41 6.55
C LEU A 179 2.92 2.12 6.38
N CYS A 180 3.51 1.09 5.77
CA CYS A 180 2.85 -0.20 5.64
C CYS A 180 2.48 -0.78 7.01
N TYR A 181 3.40 -0.74 7.97
CA TYR A 181 3.16 -1.19 9.33
C TYR A 181 2.00 -0.43 9.99
N SER A 182 1.97 0.90 9.85
CA SER A 182 0.88 1.75 10.33
C SER A 182 -0.49 1.45 9.70
N ALA A 183 -0.52 0.93 8.48
CA ALA A 183 -1.76 0.55 7.80
C ALA A 183 -2.22 -0.88 8.15
N GLY A 184 -1.45 -1.62 8.94
CA GLY A 184 -1.69 -3.04 9.22
C GLY A 184 -1.20 -3.99 8.10
N ILE A 185 -0.30 -3.51 7.25
CA ILE A 185 0.25 -4.24 6.11
C ILE A 185 1.64 -4.79 6.46
N MET A 186 1.80 -6.10 6.33
CA MET A 186 3.07 -6.80 6.53
C MET A 186 3.86 -6.83 5.22
N VAL A 187 5.02 -6.18 5.19
CA VAL A 187 5.93 -6.21 4.03
C VAL A 187 6.74 -7.51 4.06
N LEU A 188 6.46 -8.41 3.11
CA LEU A 188 7.17 -9.69 2.97
C LEU A 188 8.55 -9.52 2.33
N ASP A 189 8.65 -8.61 1.36
CA ASP A 189 9.88 -8.36 0.63
C ASP A 189 9.87 -6.94 0.00
N THR A 190 11.03 -6.44 -0.38
CA THR A 190 11.24 -5.15 -1.00
C THR A 190 12.00 -5.31 -2.31
N VAL A 191 11.41 -4.87 -3.41
CA VAL A 191 12.03 -4.82 -4.74
C VAL A 191 12.47 -3.39 -5.02
N ILE A 192 13.77 -3.21 -5.21
CA ILE A 192 14.36 -1.91 -5.53
C ILE A 192 14.64 -1.88 -7.03
N GLN A 193 14.11 -0.87 -7.72
CA GLN A 193 14.35 -0.62 -9.12
C GLN A 193 15.00 0.76 -9.31
N ARG A 194 16.13 0.78 -10.01
CA ARG A 194 16.84 2.02 -10.42
C ARG A 194 16.75 2.17 -11.94
N PRO A 195 15.63 2.67 -12.47
CA PRO A 195 15.50 2.85 -13.91
C PRO A 195 16.37 4.02 -14.39
N LYS A 196 16.84 3.96 -15.65
CA LYS A 196 17.50 5.10 -16.31
C LYS A 196 16.52 6.23 -16.63
N GLU A 197 15.26 5.89 -16.90
CA GLU A 197 14.13 6.79 -17.06
C GLU A 197 12.86 6.10 -16.54
N LEU A 198 11.95 6.85 -15.92
CA LEU A 198 10.69 6.29 -15.42
C LEU A 198 9.81 5.81 -16.58
N HIS A 199 9.38 4.55 -16.53
CA HIS A 199 8.58 4.00 -17.62
C HIS A 199 7.16 4.61 -17.59
N PRO A 200 6.70 5.27 -18.68
CA PRO A 200 5.42 6.00 -18.67
C PRO A 200 4.22 5.08 -18.40
N THR A 201 4.29 3.83 -18.86
CA THR A 201 3.18 2.87 -18.81
C THR A 201 3.06 2.09 -17.49
N PHE A 202 4.15 1.80 -16.79
CA PHE A 202 4.17 0.83 -15.67
C PHE A 202 5.01 1.29 -14.47
N LEU A 203 5.64 2.48 -14.55
CA LEU A 203 6.65 2.99 -13.63
C LEU A 203 7.96 2.17 -13.62
N ILE A 204 7.86 0.85 -13.49
CA ILE A 204 8.92 -0.14 -13.72
C ILE A 204 8.69 -0.85 -15.07
N GLY A 205 9.75 -1.24 -15.77
CA GLY A 205 9.62 -1.92 -17.07
C GLY A 205 8.78 -3.20 -16.99
N LYS A 206 8.11 -3.59 -18.09
CA LYS A 206 7.16 -4.73 -18.14
C LYS A 206 7.77 -6.03 -17.58
N GLY A 207 8.98 -6.41 -17.99
CA GLY A 207 9.64 -7.61 -17.49
C GLY A 207 9.89 -7.58 -15.98
N LYS A 208 10.24 -6.41 -15.42
CA LYS A 208 10.39 -6.24 -13.97
C LYS A 208 9.05 -6.37 -13.24
N MET A 209 7.98 -5.89 -13.84
CA MET A 209 6.64 -6.03 -13.29
C MET A 209 6.21 -7.50 -13.26
N GLU A 210 6.50 -8.27 -14.30
CA GLU A 210 6.28 -9.73 -14.34
C GLU A 210 7.09 -10.44 -13.24
N GLU A 211 8.38 -10.09 -13.05
CA GLU A 211 9.19 -10.60 -11.93
C GLU A 211 8.58 -10.29 -10.56
N VAL A 212 8.09 -9.05 -10.36
CA VAL A 212 7.43 -8.64 -9.10
C VAL A 212 6.17 -9.47 -8.87
N ILE A 213 5.36 -9.69 -9.90
CA ILE A 213 4.13 -10.49 -9.80
C ILE A 213 4.47 -11.93 -9.42
N MET A 214 5.45 -12.55 -10.08
CA MET A 214 5.92 -13.90 -9.73
C MET A 214 6.40 -13.96 -8.27
N LYS A 215 7.16 -12.96 -7.84
CA LYS A 215 7.66 -12.86 -6.46
C LYS A 215 6.53 -12.72 -5.44
N CYS A 216 5.49 -11.93 -5.76
CA CYS A 216 4.30 -11.81 -4.92
C CYS A 216 3.58 -13.15 -4.77
N GLN A 217 3.47 -13.92 -5.86
CA GLN A 217 2.84 -15.25 -5.85
C GLN A 217 3.65 -16.25 -5.02
N GLN A 218 4.98 -16.26 -5.16
CA GLN A 218 5.88 -17.12 -4.38
C GLN A 218 5.75 -16.87 -2.87
N LEU A 219 5.74 -15.59 -2.48
CA LEU A 219 5.66 -15.18 -1.08
C LEU A 219 4.24 -15.24 -0.50
N GLY A 220 3.21 -15.39 -1.35
CA GLY A 220 1.81 -15.35 -0.93
C GLY A 220 1.37 -13.96 -0.49
N ALA A 221 1.84 -12.92 -1.19
CA ALA A 221 1.41 -11.54 -1.00
C ALA A 221 0.00 -11.30 -1.57
N ASP A 222 -0.77 -10.47 -0.88
CA ASP A 222 -2.13 -10.06 -1.24
C ASP A 222 -2.15 -8.81 -2.11
N LEU A 223 -1.16 -7.93 -1.93
CA LEU A 223 -1.07 -6.65 -2.61
C LEU A 223 0.36 -6.26 -3.00
N ILE A 224 0.45 -5.33 -3.94
CA ILE A 224 1.68 -4.68 -4.38
C ILE A 224 1.62 -3.22 -3.96
N VAL A 225 2.65 -2.76 -3.25
CA VAL A 225 2.74 -1.40 -2.75
C VAL A 225 3.84 -0.66 -3.49
N PHE A 226 3.51 0.47 -4.11
CA PHE A 226 4.49 1.35 -4.76
C PHE A 226 4.85 2.53 -3.87
N ASP A 227 6.14 2.79 -3.69
CA ASP A 227 6.66 3.95 -2.92
C ASP A 227 6.36 5.30 -3.60
N GLU A 228 6.16 5.31 -4.92
CA GLU A 228 5.84 6.53 -5.66
C GLU A 228 4.38 6.55 -6.09
N GLY A 229 3.83 7.75 -6.24
CA GLY A 229 2.46 7.95 -6.70
C GLY A 229 2.26 7.45 -8.14
N LEU A 230 1.19 6.70 -8.38
CA LEU A 230 0.89 6.17 -9.71
C LEU A 230 -0.11 7.06 -10.44
N THR A 231 0.14 7.26 -11.74
CA THR A 231 -0.81 7.92 -12.64
C THR A 231 -2.00 6.99 -12.94
N PRO A 232 -3.18 7.54 -13.31
CA PRO A 232 -4.35 6.72 -13.66
C PRO A 232 -4.09 5.74 -14.82
N GLY A 233 -3.18 6.09 -15.74
CA GLY A 233 -2.72 5.23 -16.83
C GLY A 233 -1.85 4.08 -16.34
N GLN A 234 -0.91 4.35 -15.44
CA GLN A 234 -0.06 3.31 -14.85
C GLN A 234 -0.86 2.29 -14.05
N ILE A 235 -1.77 2.74 -13.18
CA ILE A 235 -2.66 1.85 -12.41
C ILE A 235 -3.45 0.95 -13.36
N ASN A 236 -4.01 1.51 -14.42
CA ASN A 236 -4.73 0.76 -15.46
C ASN A 236 -3.91 -0.37 -16.06
N ASN A 237 -2.68 -0.05 -16.48
CA ASN A 237 -1.84 -1.00 -17.18
C ASN A 237 -1.38 -2.11 -16.21
N ILE A 238 -1.01 -1.76 -14.98
CA ILE A 238 -0.63 -2.75 -13.97
C ILE A 238 -1.83 -3.64 -13.60
N SER A 239 -3.01 -3.08 -13.34
CA SER A 239 -4.23 -3.87 -13.09
C SER A 239 -4.69 -4.72 -14.28
N SER A 240 -4.15 -4.48 -15.49
CA SER A 240 -4.47 -5.30 -16.66
C SER A 240 -3.68 -6.61 -16.74
N ILE A 241 -2.51 -6.65 -16.10
CA ILE A 241 -1.56 -7.76 -16.11
C ILE A 241 -1.52 -8.55 -14.79
N THR A 242 -2.04 -7.99 -13.69
CA THR A 242 -2.15 -8.68 -12.39
C THR A 242 -3.54 -8.55 -11.79
N GLU A 243 -3.98 -9.61 -11.10
CA GLU A 243 -5.19 -9.64 -10.28
C GLU A 243 -4.91 -9.20 -8.81
N LEU A 244 -3.65 -8.90 -8.47
CA LEU A 244 -3.29 -8.39 -7.14
C LEU A 244 -3.78 -6.95 -6.96
N ASN A 245 -4.17 -6.61 -5.74
CA ASN A 245 -4.47 -5.23 -5.40
C ASN A 245 -3.19 -4.40 -5.49
N VAL A 246 -3.26 -3.28 -6.20
CA VAL A 246 -2.12 -2.36 -6.36
C VAL A 246 -2.47 -1.07 -5.66
N ILE A 247 -1.64 -0.70 -4.69
CA ILE A 247 -1.75 0.59 -4.00
C ILE A 247 -0.46 1.37 -4.21
N ASP A 248 -0.59 2.69 -4.29
CA ASP A 248 0.54 3.60 -4.29
C ASP A 248 0.68 4.27 -2.91
N ARG A 249 1.76 5.03 -2.72
CA ARG A 249 2.02 5.78 -1.49
C ARG A 249 0.87 6.69 -1.08
N ASN A 250 0.15 7.25 -2.04
CA ASN A 250 -0.93 8.22 -1.79
C ASN A 250 -2.16 7.53 -1.21
N GLN A 251 -2.54 6.40 -1.81
CA GLN A 251 -3.62 5.55 -1.32
C GLN A 251 -3.28 4.99 0.07
N LEU A 252 -2.03 4.55 0.28
CA LEU A 252 -1.58 4.06 1.58
C LEU A 252 -1.72 5.12 2.69
N ILE A 253 -1.27 6.36 2.43
CA ILE A 253 -1.41 7.47 3.39
C ILE A 253 -2.89 7.76 3.70
N LEU A 254 -3.74 7.77 2.67
CA LEU A 254 -5.19 7.95 2.84
C LEU A 254 -5.83 6.87 3.71
N ASP A 255 -5.43 5.62 3.53
CA ASP A 255 -5.97 4.50 4.29
C ASP A 255 -5.52 4.55 5.75
N ILE A 256 -4.26 4.95 6.01
CA ILE A 256 -3.78 5.22 7.38
C ILE A 256 -4.60 6.36 8.02
N PHE A 257 -4.90 7.43 7.27
CA PHE A 257 -5.73 8.51 7.78
C PHE A 257 -7.15 8.06 8.08
N ALA A 258 -7.75 7.23 7.22
CA ALA A 258 -9.10 6.71 7.43
C ALA A 258 -9.19 5.85 8.69
N GLN A 259 -8.17 5.02 8.96
CA GLN A 259 -8.10 4.22 10.19
C GLN A 259 -7.98 5.08 11.46
N ARG A 260 -7.35 6.26 11.35
CA ARG A 260 -7.04 7.13 12.49
C ARG A 260 -8.05 8.28 12.69
N ALA A 261 -8.94 8.51 11.73
CA ALA A 261 -9.96 9.56 11.77
C ALA A 261 -11.06 9.24 12.81
N ARG A 262 -10.91 9.76 14.02
CA ARG A 262 -11.89 9.57 15.12
C ARG A 262 -13.01 10.62 15.12
N THR A 263 -12.70 11.88 14.80
CA THR A 263 -13.66 12.99 14.82
C THR A 263 -14.50 13.04 13.53
N ASN A 264 -15.68 13.65 13.59
CA ASN A 264 -16.53 13.82 12.40
C ASN A 264 -15.86 14.69 11.33
N GLU A 265 -15.18 15.76 11.75
CA GLU A 265 -14.41 16.64 10.87
C GLU A 265 -13.30 15.87 10.14
N ALA A 266 -12.45 15.15 10.87
CA ALA A 266 -11.38 14.36 10.27
C ALA A 266 -11.93 13.27 9.33
N LYS A 267 -13.05 12.61 9.68
CA LYS A 267 -13.70 11.62 8.80
C LYS A 267 -14.17 12.26 7.49
N ILE A 268 -14.79 13.44 7.56
CA ILE A 268 -15.25 14.18 6.37
C ILE A 268 -14.06 14.57 5.49
N GLN A 269 -12.99 15.12 6.07
CA GLN A 269 -11.80 15.53 5.33
C GLN A 269 -11.09 14.35 4.65
N VAL A 270 -10.96 13.22 5.34
CA VAL A 270 -10.36 12.01 4.78
C VAL A 270 -11.24 11.42 3.67
N GLU A 271 -12.55 11.32 3.87
CA GLU A 271 -13.49 10.87 2.84
C GLU A 271 -13.42 11.76 1.60
N LEU A 272 -13.40 13.09 1.79
CA LEU A 272 -13.25 14.06 0.70
C LEU A 272 -11.94 13.85 -0.08
N ALA A 273 -10.83 13.63 0.63
CA ALA A 273 -9.53 13.37 0.01
C ALA A 273 -9.51 12.04 -0.78
N GLN A 274 -10.09 10.97 -0.21
CA GLN A 274 -10.24 9.68 -0.90
C GLN A 274 -11.10 9.82 -2.17
N LEU A 275 -12.24 10.50 -2.09
CA LEU A 275 -13.12 10.70 -3.24
C LEU A 275 -12.43 11.52 -4.34
N ARG A 276 -11.71 12.59 -3.98
CA ARG A 276 -10.93 13.39 -4.95
C ARG A 276 -9.79 12.60 -5.59
N TYR A 277 -9.16 11.69 -4.85
CA TYR A 277 -8.11 10.81 -5.35
C TYR A 277 -8.66 9.73 -6.31
N ILE A 278 -9.79 9.11 -5.94
CA ILE A 278 -10.44 8.03 -6.69
C ILE A 278 -11.16 8.56 -7.95
N LEU A 279 -11.79 9.73 -7.92
CA LEU A 279 -12.58 10.27 -9.02
C LEU A 279 -11.86 10.25 -10.40
N PRO A 280 -10.62 10.77 -10.55
CA PRO A 280 -9.89 10.69 -11.82
C PRO A 280 -9.43 9.25 -12.16
N ARG A 281 -9.39 8.35 -11.17
CA ARG A 281 -8.92 6.95 -11.29
C ARG A 281 -10.06 5.94 -11.41
N LEU A 282 -11.32 6.36 -11.28
CA LEU A 282 -12.48 5.46 -11.24
C LEU A 282 -12.69 4.69 -12.56
N ALA A 283 -12.43 5.35 -13.69
CA ALA A 283 -12.46 4.70 -14.99
C ALA A 283 -11.41 3.58 -15.11
N SER A 284 -10.32 3.68 -14.34
CA SER A 284 -9.27 2.69 -14.30
C SER A 284 -9.63 1.49 -13.43
N ILE A 285 -10.15 1.78 -12.23
CA ILE A 285 -10.54 0.78 -11.23
C ILE A 285 -11.70 -0.10 -11.74
N LYS A 286 -12.68 0.48 -12.47
CA LYS A 286 -13.87 -0.27 -12.90
C LYS A 286 -13.68 -1.23 -14.06
N ARG A 287 -12.64 -1.11 -14.89
CA ARG A 287 -12.38 -2.11 -15.95
C ARG A 287 -12.01 -3.49 -15.40
N ALA A 288 -11.51 -3.55 -14.15
CA ALA A 288 -11.31 -4.81 -13.44
C ALA A 288 -12.65 -5.50 -13.10
N PHE A 289 -13.67 -4.72 -12.73
CA PHE A 289 -15.00 -5.23 -12.35
C PHE A 289 -15.98 -5.40 -13.53
N SER A 290 -15.90 -4.56 -14.57
CA SER A 290 -16.88 -4.54 -15.67
C SER A 290 -16.78 -5.73 -16.64
N ARG A 291 -15.75 -6.57 -16.51
CA ARG A 291 -15.63 -7.80 -17.31
C ARG A 291 -16.62 -8.90 -16.90
N ILE A 292 -17.21 -8.81 -15.71
CA ILE A 292 -18.23 -9.76 -15.22
C ILE A 292 -19.62 -9.46 -15.81
N THR A 293 -19.87 -8.25 -16.32
CA THR A 293 -21.20 -7.79 -16.77
C THR A 293 -21.35 -7.61 -18.28
N GLY A 294 -20.43 -8.17 -19.06
CA GLY A 294 -20.51 -8.10 -20.52
C GLY A 294 -21.56 -9.06 -21.10
N ARG A 295 -22.75 -8.55 -21.42
CA ARG A 295 -23.60 -8.89 -22.61
C ARG A 295 -25.08 -8.47 -22.48
N ILE A 296 -25.37 -7.26 -22.01
CA ILE A 296 -26.67 -6.62 -22.34
C ILE A 296 -26.35 -5.22 -22.83
N GLY A 297 -26.56 -5.01 -24.13
CA GLY A 297 -26.32 -3.74 -24.78
C GLY A 297 -27.26 -2.68 -24.22
N THR A 298 -26.69 -1.67 -23.57
CA THR A 298 -27.37 -0.38 -23.41
C THR A 298 -27.08 0.46 -24.64
N ARG A 299 -27.64 0.05 -25.78
CA ARG A 299 -27.84 0.93 -26.94
C ARG A 299 -29.14 1.69 -26.70
N GLY A 300 -29.06 2.69 -25.83
CA GLY A 300 -30.07 3.71 -25.62
C GLY A 300 -29.37 5.02 -25.27
N PRO A 301 -30.00 6.19 -25.47
CA PRO A 301 -29.43 7.51 -25.18
C PRO A 301 -29.38 7.81 -23.67
N GLY A 302 -28.99 6.82 -22.86
CA GLY A 302 -28.87 6.92 -21.41
C GLY A 302 -27.41 7.10 -20.97
N GLU A 303 -27.22 7.91 -19.93
CA GLU A 303 -25.94 8.18 -19.26
C GLU A 303 -25.22 6.87 -18.91
N THR A 304 -23.93 6.75 -19.23
CA THR A 304 -23.18 5.51 -18.97
C THR A 304 -23.06 5.26 -17.46
N LYS A 305 -23.06 4.00 -17.01
CA LYS A 305 -22.91 3.66 -15.57
C LYS A 305 -21.73 4.38 -14.91
N LEU A 306 -20.63 4.54 -15.66
CA LEU A 306 -19.43 5.26 -15.23
C LEU A 306 -19.67 6.77 -15.06
N GLU A 307 -20.45 7.39 -15.92
CA GLU A 307 -20.87 8.80 -15.76
C GLU A 307 -21.78 8.97 -14.55
N VAL A 308 -22.76 8.08 -14.36
CA VAL A 308 -23.63 8.07 -13.18
C VAL A 308 -22.79 7.95 -11.88
N ASP A 309 -21.80 7.06 -11.86
CA ASP A 309 -20.91 6.89 -10.71
C ASP A 309 -20.03 8.13 -10.47
N LYS A 310 -19.48 8.75 -11.52
CA LYS A 310 -18.75 10.02 -11.42
C LYS A 310 -19.66 11.13 -10.89
N ARG A 311 -20.91 11.19 -11.34
CA ARG A 311 -21.90 12.17 -10.89
C ARG A 311 -22.19 12.02 -9.41
N ARG A 312 -22.45 10.79 -8.94
CA ARG A 312 -22.66 10.47 -7.51
C ARG A 312 -21.46 10.87 -6.65
N ILE A 313 -20.24 10.62 -7.11
CA ILE A 313 -19.03 11.05 -6.38
C ILE A 313 -18.93 12.57 -6.31
N ARG A 314 -19.22 13.29 -7.40
CA ARG A 314 -19.22 14.76 -7.41
C ARG A 314 -20.29 15.33 -6.49
N GLU A 315 -21.50 14.77 -6.51
CA GLU A 315 -22.59 15.14 -5.60
C GLU A 315 -22.18 14.90 -4.13
N ARG A 316 -21.52 13.77 -3.84
CA ARG A 316 -20.99 13.47 -2.50
C ARG A 316 -19.89 14.44 -2.08
N ILE A 317 -18.96 14.77 -2.97
CA ILE A 317 -17.92 15.78 -2.74
C ILE A 317 -18.55 17.12 -2.36
N ALA A 318 -19.52 17.61 -3.15
CA ALA A 318 -20.19 18.88 -2.89
C ALA A 318 -20.95 18.89 -1.55
N LEU A 319 -21.55 17.75 -1.17
CA LEU A 319 -22.20 17.60 0.14
C LEU A 319 -21.19 17.66 1.30
N LEU A 320 -20.05 16.98 1.16
CA LEU A 320 -19.01 16.97 2.19
C LEU A 320 -18.34 18.33 2.34
N GLU A 321 -18.16 19.07 1.24
CA GLU A 321 -17.63 20.45 1.24
C GLU A 321 -18.55 21.40 2.02
N ARG A 322 -19.86 21.38 1.77
CA ARG A 322 -20.83 22.19 2.55
C ARG A 322 -20.81 21.87 4.04
N ARG A 323 -20.72 20.58 4.39
CA ARG A 323 -20.62 20.17 5.80
C ARG A 323 -19.32 20.63 6.44
N LEU A 324 -18.25 20.79 5.67
CA LEU A 324 -16.99 21.29 6.19
C LEU A 324 -17.08 22.79 6.50
N GLU A 325 -17.73 23.57 5.64
CA GLU A 325 -18.02 25.00 5.86
C GLU A 325 -18.81 25.21 7.18
N GLU A 326 -19.83 24.39 7.43
CA GLU A 326 -20.60 24.43 8.69
C GLU A 326 -19.73 24.14 9.93
N ILE A 327 -18.74 23.26 9.81
CA ILE A 327 -17.82 22.90 10.91
C ILE A 327 -16.82 24.04 11.17
N GLU A 328 -16.34 24.71 10.11
CA GLU A 328 -15.45 25.87 10.22
C GLU A 328 -16.09 27.00 11.04
N GLU A 329 -17.37 27.31 10.82
CA GLU A 329 -18.08 28.34 11.61
C GLU A 329 -18.14 28.01 13.10
N VAL A 330 -18.36 26.74 13.45
CA VAL A 330 -18.37 26.29 14.85
C VAL A 330 -16.98 26.40 15.48
N ARG A 331 -15.94 26.12 14.69
CA ARG A 331 -14.54 26.19 15.12
C ARG A 331 -14.11 27.62 15.39
N ASP A 332 -14.51 28.57 14.56
CA ASP A 332 -14.21 30.00 14.76
C ASP A 332 -14.84 30.55 16.05
N ARG A 333 -16.11 30.20 16.35
CA ARG A 333 -16.74 30.58 17.62
C ARG A 333 -16.00 30.01 18.84
N LYS A 334 -15.45 28.78 18.73
CA LYS A 334 -14.66 28.16 19.79
C LYS A 334 -13.29 28.83 19.94
N ARG A 335 -12.70 29.28 18.83
CA ARG A 335 -11.45 30.04 18.80
C ARG A 335 -11.60 31.40 19.49
N GLU A 336 -12.68 32.13 19.21
CA GLU A 336 -12.98 33.40 19.89
C GLU A 336 -13.09 33.24 21.41
N ARG A 337 -13.82 32.21 21.87
CA ARG A 337 -13.90 31.88 23.30
C ARG A 337 -12.54 31.54 23.92
N ARG A 338 -11.65 30.88 23.19
CA ARG A 338 -10.29 30.55 23.68
C ARG A 338 -9.40 31.78 23.77
N LYS A 339 -9.45 32.68 22.77
CA LYS A 339 -8.73 33.97 22.83
C LYS A 339 -9.08 34.77 24.07
N ALA A 340 -10.32 34.68 24.55
CA ALA A 340 -10.75 35.34 25.80
C ALA A 340 -10.13 34.76 27.09
N THR A 341 -9.50 33.57 27.06
CA THR A 341 -8.97 32.91 28.27
C THR A 341 -7.52 33.23 28.61
N ASN A 342 -6.78 33.96 27.75
CA ASN A 342 -5.37 34.37 27.95
C ASN A 342 -4.37 33.25 28.31
N ILE A 343 -4.70 31.98 28.03
CA ILE A 343 -3.78 30.86 28.26
C ILE A 343 -2.89 30.68 27.02
N PRO A 344 -1.55 30.70 27.17
CA PRO A 344 -0.62 30.50 26.06
C PRO A 344 -0.75 29.08 25.48
N VAL A 345 -0.68 29.01 24.14
CA VAL A 345 -0.81 27.77 23.36
C VAL A 345 0.53 27.49 22.67
N VAL A 346 1.04 26.28 22.86
CA VAL A 346 2.25 25.76 22.25
C VAL A 346 1.88 24.55 21.39
N SER A 347 2.31 24.54 20.14
CA SER A 347 2.03 23.42 19.22
C SER A 347 3.32 22.73 18.78
N ILE A 348 3.33 21.40 18.83
CA ILE A 348 4.48 20.58 18.44
C ILE A 348 4.29 20.15 16.99
N VAL A 349 5.21 20.57 16.12
CA VAL A 349 5.25 20.23 14.69
C VAL A 349 6.53 19.46 14.36
N GLY A 350 6.51 18.66 13.29
CA GLY A 350 7.66 17.88 12.87
C GLY A 350 7.27 16.59 12.13
N TYR A 351 8.27 15.94 11.54
CA TYR A 351 8.07 14.72 10.76
C TYR A 351 7.50 13.55 11.57
N THR A 352 6.87 12.58 10.89
CA THR A 352 6.51 11.29 11.49
C THR A 352 7.75 10.67 12.14
N ASN A 353 7.54 9.98 13.27
CA ASN A 353 8.61 9.38 14.08
C ASN A 353 9.67 10.38 14.64
N SER A 354 9.44 11.70 14.63
CA SER A 354 10.34 12.65 15.32
C SER A 354 10.21 12.62 16.85
N GLY A 355 9.22 11.90 17.39
CA GLY A 355 8.96 11.75 18.83
C GLY A 355 7.99 12.78 19.43
N LYS A 356 7.11 13.39 18.61
CA LYS A 356 6.14 14.42 19.07
C LYS A 356 5.21 13.91 20.16
N SER A 357 4.57 12.76 19.95
CA SER A 357 3.67 12.15 20.94
C SER A 357 4.43 11.72 22.20
N THR A 358 5.68 11.25 22.06
CA THR A 358 6.57 10.96 23.20
C THR A 358 6.87 12.20 24.03
N LEU A 359 7.17 13.33 23.37
CA LEU A 359 7.40 14.61 24.03
C LEU A 359 6.13 15.11 24.74
N LEU A 360 4.98 15.03 24.07
CA LEU A 360 3.69 15.41 24.67
C LEU A 360 3.45 14.63 25.97
N ASN A 361 3.63 13.30 25.95
CA ASN A 361 3.44 12.46 27.13
C ASN A 361 4.38 12.80 28.27
N LEU A 362 5.65 13.03 27.92
CA LEU A 362 6.67 13.37 28.89
C LEU A 362 6.35 14.68 29.61
N LEU A 363 5.93 15.70 28.86
CA LEU A 363 5.56 17.02 29.41
C LEU A 363 4.22 17.03 30.14
N THR A 364 3.28 16.16 29.76
CA THR A 364 1.94 16.11 30.35
C THR A 364 1.79 15.08 31.48
N LYS A 365 2.83 14.26 31.75
CA LYS A 365 2.76 13.07 32.62
C LYS A 365 1.57 12.16 32.29
N SER A 366 1.19 12.09 31.02
CA SER A 366 0.00 11.36 30.57
C SER A 366 0.35 10.09 29.81
N ASN A 367 -0.59 9.15 29.78
CA ASN A 367 -0.49 7.87 29.08
C ASN A 367 -1.14 7.96 27.67
N VAL A 368 -0.74 8.89 26.80
CA VAL A 368 -1.11 8.73 25.37
C VAL A 368 -0.33 7.52 24.85
N GLU A 369 -0.99 6.60 24.17
CA GLU A 369 -0.31 5.45 23.57
C GLU A 369 0.76 5.94 22.58
N VAL A 370 2.03 5.78 22.93
CA VAL A 370 3.14 5.98 21.99
C VAL A 370 3.35 4.64 21.29
N GLN A 371 3.10 4.62 20.00
CA GLN A 371 3.50 3.52 19.13
C GLN A 371 4.49 4.09 18.12
N ASP A 372 5.59 3.37 17.87
CA ASP A 372 6.57 3.69 16.82
C ASP A 372 5.94 3.40 15.45
N MET A 373 4.98 4.24 15.07
CA MET A 373 4.14 4.12 13.89
C MET A 373 3.97 5.48 13.23
N ALA A 374 4.09 5.54 11.90
CA ALA A 374 3.80 6.74 11.12
C ALA A 374 2.34 7.19 11.34
N PHE A 375 2.15 8.50 11.51
CA PHE A 375 0.86 9.14 11.79
C PHE A 375 0.17 8.74 13.11
N SER A 376 0.92 8.32 14.15
CA SER A 376 0.43 8.07 15.54
C SER A 376 -0.75 8.98 15.94
N THR A 377 -0.62 10.28 15.66
CA THR A 377 -1.62 11.33 15.92
C THR A 377 -2.16 11.91 14.60
N LEU A 378 -3.46 11.73 14.32
CA LEU A 378 -4.17 12.43 13.22
C LEU A 378 -5.08 13.57 13.72
N ASN A 379 -5.58 13.47 14.95
CA ASN A 379 -6.35 14.55 15.57
C ASN A 379 -5.44 15.30 16.54
N PRO A 380 -5.43 16.65 16.51
CA PRO A 380 -4.61 17.41 17.44
C PRO A 380 -4.99 17.07 18.88
N THR A 381 -3.99 16.68 19.68
CA THR A 381 -4.22 16.35 21.09
C THR A 381 -3.80 17.53 21.94
N THR A 382 -4.79 18.28 22.41
CA THR A 382 -4.60 19.42 23.31
C THR A 382 -4.62 18.98 24.77
N ARG A 383 -3.62 19.41 25.54
CA ARG A 383 -3.50 19.15 26.98
C ARG A 383 -3.07 20.39 27.73
N LEU A 384 -3.61 20.57 28.93
CA LEU A 384 -3.17 21.60 29.85
C LEU A 384 -2.00 21.06 30.66
N ILE A 385 -0.83 21.68 30.54
CA ILE A 385 0.31 21.44 31.41
C ILE A 385 0.35 22.51 32.50
N LYS A 386 0.66 22.07 33.72
CA LYS A 386 0.93 22.92 34.88
C LYS A 386 2.36 22.62 35.31
N TYR A 387 3.32 23.43 34.88
CA TYR A 387 4.74 23.16 35.17
C TYR A 387 5.56 24.45 35.11
N PRO A 388 6.43 24.77 36.09
CA PRO A 388 6.35 24.42 37.52
C PRO A 388 5.35 25.35 38.25
N GLU A 389 4.39 24.73 38.95
CA GLU A 389 3.43 25.23 39.95
C GLU A 389 2.61 26.53 39.76
N ARG A 390 2.85 27.45 38.82
CA ARG A 390 2.05 28.70 38.75
C ARG A 390 1.42 29.03 37.42
N LYS A 391 1.83 28.41 36.30
CA LYS A 391 1.43 28.86 34.97
C LYS A 391 0.87 27.73 34.13
N LYS A 392 -0.27 28.01 33.51
CA LYS A 392 -1.02 27.08 32.66
C LYS A 392 -0.56 27.30 31.23
N ILE A 393 -0.03 26.26 30.59
CA ILE A 393 0.26 26.27 29.16
C ILE A 393 -0.60 25.18 28.51
N ILE A 394 -1.14 25.48 27.33
CA ILE A 394 -1.82 24.49 26.51
C ILE A 394 -0.79 23.93 25.52
N LEU A 395 -0.56 22.62 25.56
CA LEU A 395 0.31 21.91 24.63
C LEU A 395 -0.54 21.11 23.66
N THR A 396 -0.30 21.27 22.35
CA THR A 396 -1.03 20.57 21.29
C THR A 396 -0.05 19.74 20.46
N ASP A 397 -0.24 18.41 20.43
CA ASP A 397 0.44 17.53 19.47
C ASP A 397 -0.29 17.58 18.14
N THR A 398 0.42 17.86 17.04
CA THR A 398 -0.17 17.92 15.69
C THR A 398 0.16 16.70 14.86
N VAL A 399 -0.50 16.60 13.70
CA VAL A 399 -0.21 15.55 12.73
C VAL A 399 1.25 15.64 12.30
N GLY A 400 1.90 14.48 12.17
CA GLY A 400 3.27 14.42 11.68
C GLY A 400 3.36 14.67 10.17
N PHE A 401 4.37 15.44 9.77
CA PHE A 401 4.67 15.64 8.36
C PHE A 401 5.27 14.39 7.72
N ILE A 402 5.03 14.23 6.42
CA ILE A 402 5.65 13.18 5.62
C ILE A 402 6.20 13.79 4.33
N LYS A 403 7.23 13.16 3.75
CA LYS A 403 7.77 13.62 2.48
C LYS A 403 6.76 13.37 1.36
N ASN A 404 6.74 14.28 0.38
CA ASN A 404 6.01 14.14 -0.88
C ASN A 404 4.49 13.88 -0.69
N LEU A 405 3.82 14.66 0.16
CA LEU A 405 2.35 14.66 0.21
C LEU A 405 1.79 15.17 -1.13
N PRO A 406 0.88 14.44 -1.79
CA PRO A 406 0.17 14.94 -2.96
C PRO A 406 -0.69 16.15 -2.63
N ASP A 407 -0.87 17.06 -3.60
CA ASP A 407 -1.74 18.25 -3.47
C ASP A 407 -3.16 17.92 -3.01
N VAL A 408 -3.68 16.77 -3.45
CA VAL A 408 -5.03 16.28 -3.08
C VAL A 408 -5.12 15.98 -1.58
N LEU A 409 -4.04 15.48 -0.98
CA LEU A 409 -3.94 15.18 0.45
C LEU A 409 -3.54 16.40 1.25
N LEU A 410 -2.73 17.28 0.66
CA LEU A 410 -2.24 18.49 1.28
C LEU A 410 -3.41 19.36 1.78
N LYS A 411 -4.48 19.54 0.99
CA LYS A 411 -5.65 20.34 1.42
C LYS A 411 -6.37 19.79 2.64
N ALA A 412 -6.61 18.48 2.68
CA ALA A 412 -7.25 17.84 3.84
C ALA A 412 -6.34 17.88 5.07
N PHE A 413 -5.04 17.66 4.86
CA PHE A 413 -4.03 17.74 5.90
C PHE A 413 -3.88 19.16 6.46
N ILE A 414 -3.90 20.19 5.61
CA ILE A 414 -3.82 21.60 6.00
C ILE A 414 -4.99 22.00 6.90
N ALA A 415 -6.20 21.56 6.59
CA ALA A 415 -7.37 21.85 7.42
C ALA A 415 -7.20 21.31 8.85
N THR A 416 -6.54 20.15 9.02
CA THR A 416 -6.17 19.61 10.35
C THR A 416 -5.04 20.39 11.03
N LEU A 417 -4.24 21.16 10.27
CA LEU A 417 -3.15 21.97 10.77
C LEU A 417 -3.51 23.44 10.99
N GLU A 418 -4.70 23.88 10.64
CA GLU A 418 -5.14 25.26 10.88
C GLU A 418 -5.14 25.65 12.37
N GLU A 419 -5.18 24.67 13.29
CA GLU A 419 -5.02 24.93 14.73
C GLU A 419 -3.62 25.50 15.06
N LEU A 420 -2.62 25.30 14.20
CA LEU A 420 -1.30 25.92 14.34
C LEU A 420 -1.37 27.45 14.29
N ARG A 421 -2.38 28.02 13.62
CA ARG A 421 -2.61 29.49 13.61
C ARG A 421 -2.89 30.05 15.00
N ASP A 422 -3.40 29.23 15.93
CA ASP A 422 -3.64 29.63 17.33
C ASP A 422 -2.42 29.51 18.24
N ALA A 423 -1.35 28.87 17.78
CA ALA A 423 -0.16 28.70 18.58
C ALA A 423 0.56 30.04 18.79
N HIS A 424 0.95 30.31 20.02
CA HIS A 424 1.82 31.43 20.37
C HIS A 424 3.29 31.05 20.10
N LEU A 425 3.63 29.76 20.28
CA LEU A 425 4.94 29.18 19.99
C LEU A 425 4.78 27.86 19.23
N LEU A 426 5.58 27.68 18.18
CA LEU A 426 5.75 26.41 17.48
C LEU A 426 7.02 25.70 17.94
N ILE A 427 6.88 24.50 18.50
CA ILE A 427 8.02 23.60 18.75
C ILE A 427 8.22 22.76 17.49
N HIS A 428 9.30 23.00 16.77
CA HIS A 428 9.69 22.18 15.62
C HIS A 428 10.61 21.05 16.07
N LEU A 429 10.02 19.87 16.29
CA LEU A 429 10.73 18.68 16.76
C LEU A 429 11.34 17.90 15.59
N VAL A 430 12.67 17.81 15.59
CA VAL A 430 13.48 17.21 14.51
C VAL A 430 14.23 15.99 15.05
N ASP A 431 14.16 14.86 14.34
CA ASP A 431 15.02 13.71 14.62
C ASP A 431 16.42 13.96 14.07
N ILE A 432 17.39 14.22 14.96
CA ILE A 432 18.77 14.52 14.57
C ILE A 432 19.56 13.29 14.12
N SER A 433 19.07 12.09 14.44
CA SER A 433 19.74 10.84 14.04
C SER A 433 19.52 10.49 12.57
N SER A 434 18.60 11.20 11.91
CA SER A 434 18.28 11.03 10.49
C SER A 434 19.29 11.75 9.61
N ALA A 435 19.83 11.11 8.57
CA ALA A 435 20.85 11.75 7.72
C ALA A 435 20.27 12.92 6.91
N ASP A 436 18.97 12.87 6.62
CA ASP A 436 18.19 13.85 5.88
C ASP A 436 17.49 14.91 6.76
N PHE A 437 17.92 15.12 8.01
CA PHE A 437 17.24 16.03 8.94
C PHE A 437 17.18 17.48 8.43
N GLU A 438 18.21 17.97 7.72
CA GLU A 438 18.21 19.32 7.14
C GLU A 438 17.14 19.47 6.05
N ASP A 439 16.95 18.44 5.22
CA ASP A 439 15.90 18.44 4.19
C ASP A 439 14.51 18.34 4.82
N LYS A 440 14.37 17.60 5.92
CA LYS A 440 13.15 17.59 6.71
C LYS A 440 12.84 18.97 7.29
N ILE A 441 13.84 19.69 7.80
CA ILE A 441 13.64 21.06 8.29
C ILE A 441 13.10 21.96 7.17
N LYS A 442 13.75 21.97 6.00
CA LYS A 442 13.34 22.78 4.83
C LYS A 442 11.92 22.43 4.38
N ALA A 443 11.56 21.16 4.33
CA ALA A 443 10.23 20.74 3.94
C ALA A 443 9.16 21.20 4.95
N VAL A 444 9.46 21.24 6.25
CA VAL A 444 8.56 21.86 7.23
C VAL A 444 8.46 23.37 7.02
N ASP A 445 9.58 24.04 6.70
CA ASP A 445 9.57 25.48 6.39
C ASP A 445 8.65 25.78 5.19
N GLU A 446 8.72 24.99 4.12
CA GLU A 446 7.86 25.12 2.95
C GLU A 446 6.37 24.96 3.31
N ILE A 447 6.03 23.97 4.14
CA ILE A 447 4.65 23.75 4.59
C ILE A 447 4.16 24.89 5.47
N LEU A 448 5.00 25.39 6.39
CA LEU A 448 4.64 26.53 7.24
C LEU A 448 4.46 27.81 6.41
N ASN A 449 5.28 28.03 5.38
CA ASN A 449 5.12 29.13 4.44
C ASN A 449 3.80 29.01 3.67
N PHE A 450 3.44 27.81 3.21
CA PHE A 450 2.17 27.56 2.53
C PHE A 450 0.96 27.82 3.43
N LEU A 451 1.11 27.68 4.75
CA LEU A 451 0.08 27.94 5.75
C LEU A 451 0.01 29.41 6.21
N ASP A 452 0.87 30.28 5.68
CA ASP A 452 1.10 31.66 6.13
C ASP A 452 1.56 31.76 7.60
N LEU A 453 2.38 30.80 8.05
CA LEU A 453 2.87 30.67 9.43
C LEU A 453 4.35 31.02 9.61
N GLN A 454 5.02 31.55 8.59
CA GLN A 454 6.46 31.88 8.59
C GLN A 454 6.87 32.88 9.69
N ASN A 455 5.96 33.76 10.09
CA ASN A 455 6.22 34.82 11.06
C ASN A 455 5.93 34.38 12.51
N LYS A 456 5.47 33.14 12.74
CA LYS A 456 5.23 32.66 14.11
C LYS A 456 6.53 32.35 14.82
N GLU A 457 6.56 32.67 16.11
CA GLU A 457 7.67 32.33 16.98
C GLU A 457 7.90 30.81 16.98
N ARG A 458 9.15 30.41 16.77
CA ARG A 458 9.51 29.00 16.57
C ARG A 458 10.78 28.61 17.31
N LEU A 459 10.70 27.50 18.04
CA LEU A 459 11.82 26.84 18.69
C LEU A 459 12.11 25.51 17.99
N ILE A 460 13.30 25.37 17.39
CA ILE A 460 13.77 24.09 16.85
C ILE A 460 14.28 23.24 18.01
N VAL A 461 13.84 21.99 18.07
CA VAL A 461 14.20 21.03 19.11
C VAL A 461 14.72 19.76 18.46
N PHE A 462 16.01 19.48 18.65
CA PHE A 462 16.64 18.24 18.18
C PHE A 462 16.39 17.12 19.16
N ASN A 463 15.63 16.10 18.75
CA ASN A 463 15.33 14.91 19.54
C ASN A 463 16.21 13.73 19.11
N LYS A 464 16.26 12.69 19.95
CA LYS A 464 17.03 11.45 19.77
C LYS A 464 18.55 11.65 19.83
N ILE A 465 19.01 12.60 20.65
CA ILE A 465 20.45 12.86 20.84
C ILE A 465 21.21 11.67 21.43
N ASP A 466 20.50 10.70 22.00
CA ASP A 466 21.06 9.43 22.49
C ASP A 466 21.63 8.54 21.37
N LYS A 467 21.34 8.85 20.09
CA LYS A 467 21.83 8.12 18.93
C LYS A 467 23.00 8.78 18.19
N ILE A 468 23.46 9.95 18.65
CA ILE A 468 24.52 10.72 17.98
C ILE A 468 25.66 11.09 18.94
N ASP A 469 26.82 11.39 18.39
CA ASP A 469 27.99 11.81 19.17
C ASP A 469 27.82 13.19 19.79
N ARG A 470 28.26 13.32 21.06
CA ARG A 470 28.11 14.56 21.84
C ARG A 470 28.87 15.76 21.26
N SER A 471 29.94 15.52 20.51
CA SER A 471 30.73 16.58 19.86
C SER A 471 29.96 17.29 18.75
N PHE A 472 29.02 16.58 18.11
CA PHE A 472 28.19 17.13 17.03
C PHE A 472 27.06 18.04 17.56
N ILE A 473 26.54 17.75 18.75
CA ILE A 473 25.38 18.42 19.36
C ILE A 473 25.63 19.92 19.56
N LYS A 474 26.77 20.32 20.14
CA LYS A 474 27.03 21.75 20.46
C LYS A 474 27.08 22.63 19.21
N ASN A 475 27.73 22.14 18.15
CA ASN A 475 27.86 22.91 16.91
C ASN A 475 26.50 23.13 16.24
N ILE A 476 25.62 22.13 16.27
CA ILE A 476 24.34 22.21 15.60
C ILE A 476 23.30 23.00 16.40
N GLU A 477 23.34 22.94 17.74
CA GLU A 477 22.53 23.82 18.59
C GLU A 477 22.80 25.29 18.27
N LEU A 478 24.06 25.68 18.15
CA LEU A 478 24.45 27.05 17.82
C LEU A 478 24.03 27.44 16.40
N ARG A 479 24.24 26.55 15.41
CA ARG A 479 23.90 26.82 14.01
C ARG A 479 22.40 27.09 13.80
N TYR A 480 21.54 26.38 14.52
CA TYR A 480 20.08 26.47 14.35
C TYR A 480 19.37 27.21 15.49
N ASN A 481 20.11 27.76 16.46
CA ASN A 481 19.55 28.31 17.70
C ASN A 481 18.53 27.36 18.34
N ALA A 482 18.93 26.09 18.48
CA ALA A 482 18.07 24.97 18.81
C ALA A 482 18.38 24.39 20.20
N VAL A 483 17.42 23.64 20.75
CA VAL A 483 17.59 22.88 22.00
C VAL A 483 17.67 21.39 21.68
N SER A 484 18.64 20.69 22.26
CA SER A 484 18.78 19.24 22.08
C SER A 484 18.24 18.46 23.27
N ILE A 485 17.44 17.45 22.98
CA ILE A 485 16.79 16.58 23.96
C ILE A 485 16.88 15.10 23.57
N SER A 486 16.69 14.23 24.55
CA SER A 486 16.26 12.84 24.31
C SER A 486 14.99 12.60 25.10
N CYS A 487 13.85 12.51 24.40
CA CYS A 487 12.58 12.16 25.05
C CYS A 487 12.66 10.77 25.73
N LEU A 488 13.36 9.82 25.11
CA LEU A 488 13.47 8.45 25.62
C LEU A 488 14.31 8.38 26.91
N LYS A 489 15.44 9.09 26.95
CA LYS A 489 16.33 9.13 28.12
C LYS A 489 15.99 10.25 29.10
N LYS A 490 15.00 11.08 28.80
CA LYS A 490 14.59 12.27 29.57
C LYS A 490 15.75 13.26 29.79
N ILE A 491 16.57 13.46 28.77
CA ILE A 491 17.72 14.37 28.83
C ILE A 491 17.32 15.70 28.18
N GLY A 492 17.66 16.82 28.82
CA GLY A 492 17.49 18.18 28.27
C GLY A 492 16.07 18.74 28.35
N ILE A 493 15.16 18.08 29.08
CA ILE A 493 13.75 18.46 29.16
C ILE A 493 13.56 19.73 29.99
N GLU A 494 14.30 19.89 31.08
CA GLU A 494 14.27 21.10 31.91
C GLU A 494 14.70 22.32 31.08
N ARG A 495 15.82 22.21 30.36
CA ARG A 495 16.32 23.27 29.46
C ARG A 495 15.30 23.63 28.37
N LEU A 496 14.61 22.64 27.81
CA LEU A 496 13.54 22.88 26.83
C LEU A 496 12.40 23.70 27.44
N ILE A 497 11.99 23.39 28.66
CA ILE A 497 10.91 24.10 29.35
C ILE A 497 11.32 25.56 29.62
N GLU A 498 12.54 25.81 30.10
CA GLU A 498 13.07 27.16 30.29
C GLU A 498 12.99 27.99 28.99
N HIS A 499 13.41 27.41 27.86
CA HIS A 499 13.36 28.10 26.56
C HIS A 499 11.91 28.38 26.09
N ILE A 500 10.96 27.51 26.45
CA ILE A 500 9.54 27.74 26.15
C ILE A 500 9.00 28.90 26.99
N GLU A 501 9.35 28.96 28.28
CA GLU A 501 8.92 30.03 29.18
C GLU A 501 9.49 31.39 28.79
N ASP A 502 10.78 31.45 28.47
CA ASP A 502 11.46 32.66 28.03
C ASP A 502 10.82 33.24 26.77
N ARG A 503 10.57 32.40 25.76
CA ARG A 503 10.01 32.85 24.47
C ARG A 503 8.54 33.25 24.55
N LEU A 504 7.79 32.66 25.47
CA LEU A 504 6.41 33.08 25.71
C LEU A 504 6.34 34.36 26.57
N ASN A 505 7.48 34.96 26.94
CA ASN A 505 7.60 36.07 27.90
C ASN A 505 6.84 35.77 29.19
N ILE A 506 6.82 34.50 29.56
CA ILE A 506 6.20 34.04 30.80
C ILE A 506 7.14 34.34 31.98
N GLY A 507 8.39 34.73 31.74
CA GLY A 507 9.40 35.11 32.72
C GLY A 507 9.53 36.62 32.97
N SER A 508 8.46 37.35 33.28
CA SER A 508 8.53 38.63 34.02
C SER A 508 7.12 39.16 34.31
N VAL A 509 6.51 38.65 35.37
CA VAL A 509 5.46 39.39 36.10
C VAL A 509 5.84 39.24 37.57
N ASP A 510 6.09 40.39 38.18
CA ASP A 510 6.58 40.62 39.56
C ASP A 510 5.95 39.73 40.64
#